data_AF-A0A945KSF3-F1
#
_entry.id   AF-A0A945KSF3-F1
#
_cell.length_a   1.000
_cell.length_b   1.000
_cell.length_c   1.000
_cell.angle_alpha   90.00
_cell.angle_beta   90.00
_cell.angle_gamma   90.00
#
_symmetry.space_group_name_H-M   'P 1'
#
loop_
_entity.id
_entity.type
_entity.pdbx_description
1 polymer ?
#
loop_
_entity_poly.entity_id
_entity_poly.type
_entity_poly.pdbx_seq_one_letter_code
_entity_poly.pdbx_strand_id
1 'polypeptide(L)'
;MVQLINSDIRSREVLDWRGLHILHGRMSSCSQKLRIFLNLKGIEWQGHEMDLAKSQTYSDWFLGINPRGLVPVLVWDGAVHIESNDILALLDREFPEPCLIPPEQAVEIATLLQQEDDLHLDLRTLSFRFVVGRTASNKTPEMLARYDDGSGTVNGQPDHDKRAAEIDFYQRLASQGIPDDTARASVAKFRAAFTDLEQRLSSAPYILGPNISVLDIAWFVYASRLQFGGYPIAQAHPKVHAWRHKLAEDARFSREVQPPPPVLETIARNHREWAKTGSMMADIAGF
;
A
#
# COMPACT_ATOMS: atom_id res chain seq x y z
N MET A 1 16.14 5.89 4.01
CA MET A 1 16.41 5.41 2.64
C MET A 1 17.11 4.07 2.67
N VAL A 2 16.37 3.03 2.32
CA VAL A 2 16.92 1.68 2.19
C VAL A 2 17.30 1.44 0.73
N GLN A 3 18.49 1.94 0.35
CA GLN A 3 19.17 1.44 -0.85
C GLN A 3 19.88 0.15 -0.48
N LEU A 4 19.61 -0.94 -1.21
CA LEU A 4 20.28 -2.20 -0.98
C LEU A 4 21.71 -2.15 -1.55
N ILE A 5 22.66 -2.74 -0.82
CA ILE A 5 24.03 -2.90 -1.31
C ILE A 5 24.07 -4.01 -2.38
N ASN A 6 24.91 -3.85 -3.40
CA ASN A 6 24.97 -4.78 -4.53
C ASN A 6 25.26 -6.24 -4.13
N SER A 7 25.96 -6.45 -3.01
CA SER A 7 26.22 -7.80 -2.48
C SER A 7 24.97 -8.53 -2.00
N ASP A 8 23.95 -7.78 -1.55
CA ASP A 8 22.67 -8.34 -1.07
C ASP A 8 21.75 -8.77 -2.22
N ILE A 9 21.99 -8.25 -3.42
CA ILE A 9 21.20 -8.53 -4.62
C ILE A 9 21.73 -9.80 -5.27
N ARG A 10 20.90 -10.84 -5.35
CA ARG A 10 21.22 -12.14 -5.99
C ARG A 10 20.77 -12.20 -7.44
N SER A 11 19.69 -11.53 -7.79
CA SER A 11 19.21 -11.43 -9.19
C SER A 11 19.99 -10.31 -9.88
N ARG A 12 21.19 -10.66 -10.35
CA ARG A 12 22.24 -9.70 -10.75
C ARG A 12 21.89 -8.86 -11.98
N GLU A 13 21.05 -9.36 -12.86
CA GLU A 13 20.66 -8.68 -14.09
C GLU A 13 20.00 -7.32 -13.86
N VAL A 14 19.37 -7.10 -12.69
CA VAL A 14 18.76 -5.80 -12.38
C VAL A 14 19.81 -4.70 -12.17
N LEU A 15 21.05 -5.07 -11.87
CA LEU A 15 22.18 -4.13 -11.72
C LEU A 15 22.60 -3.53 -13.06
N ASP A 16 22.23 -4.17 -14.18
CA ASP A 16 22.53 -3.72 -15.53
C ASP A 16 21.38 -2.89 -16.15
N TRP A 17 20.25 -2.77 -15.46
CA TRP A 17 19.10 -2.01 -15.93
C TRP A 17 19.40 -0.51 -16.00
N ARG A 18 18.86 0.16 -17.01
CA ARG A 18 19.13 1.58 -17.32
C ARG A 18 17.85 2.40 -17.31
N GLY A 19 17.94 3.59 -16.73
CA GLY A 19 16.77 4.41 -16.45
C GLY A 19 16.01 3.93 -15.23
N LEU A 20 14.75 4.37 -15.12
CA LEU A 20 13.93 4.20 -13.92
C LEU A 20 12.96 3.04 -14.12
N HIS A 21 13.21 1.92 -13.44
CA HIS A 21 12.36 0.74 -13.47
C HIS A 21 11.62 0.56 -12.14
N ILE A 22 10.34 0.21 -12.22
CA ILE A 22 9.53 -0.08 -11.03
C ILE A 22 9.03 -1.51 -11.10
N LEU A 23 9.35 -2.33 -10.10
CA LEU A 23 8.64 -3.57 -9.85
C LEU A 23 7.44 -3.26 -8.96
N HIS A 24 6.23 -3.51 -9.42
CA HIS A 24 5.01 -3.10 -8.72
C HIS A 24 3.88 -4.13 -8.80
N GLY A 25 2.96 -4.11 -7.84
CA GLY A 25 1.73 -4.89 -7.90
C GLY A 25 0.53 -4.01 -8.22
N ARG A 26 -0.30 -4.40 -9.19
CA ARG A 26 -1.45 -3.57 -9.64
C ARG A 26 -2.36 -3.08 -8.51
N MET A 27 -2.65 -3.97 -7.55
CA MET A 27 -3.55 -3.73 -6.42
C MET A 27 -2.83 -3.38 -5.11
N SER A 28 -1.49 -3.33 -5.08
CA SER A 28 -0.73 -2.94 -3.87
C SER A 28 -0.93 -1.46 -3.59
N SER A 29 -1.33 -1.10 -2.36
CA SER A 29 -1.51 0.30 -1.95
C SER A 29 -0.21 1.10 -2.09
N CYS A 30 0.92 0.53 -1.66
CA CYS A 30 2.23 1.17 -1.79
C CYS A 30 2.64 1.35 -3.26
N SER A 31 2.29 0.39 -4.13
CA SER A 31 2.53 0.51 -5.58
C SER A 31 1.64 1.58 -6.21
N GLN A 32 0.36 1.65 -5.84
CA GLN A 32 -0.57 2.67 -6.30
C GLN A 32 -0.10 4.07 -5.88
N LYS A 33 0.33 4.22 -4.62
CA LYS A 33 0.92 5.46 -4.08
C LYS A 33 2.09 5.94 -4.95
N LEU A 34 3.05 5.06 -5.25
CA LEU A 34 4.19 5.41 -6.11
C LEU A 34 3.78 5.77 -7.54
N ARG A 35 2.85 5.03 -8.15
CA ARG A 35 2.42 5.33 -9.53
C ARG A 35 1.68 6.66 -9.62
N ILE A 36 0.82 6.99 -8.66
CA ILE A 36 0.17 8.32 -8.59
C ILE A 36 1.23 9.42 -8.47
N PHE A 37 2.23 9.22 -7.60
CA PHE A 37 3.34 10.16 -7.45
C PHE A 37 4.09 10.37 -8.78
N LEU A 38 4.48 9.29 -9.46
CA LEU A 38 5.16 9.37 -10.76
C LEU A 38 4.30 10.09 -11.80
N ASN A 39 2.99 9.82 -11.84
CA ASN A 39 2.03 10.49 -12.73
C ASN A 39 1.93 12.01 -12.46
N LEU A 40 1.95 12.42 -11.19
CA LEU A 40 1.93 13.83 -10.80
C LEU A 40 3.23 14.54 -11.15
N LYS A 41 4.36 13.85 -10.99
CA LYS A 41 5.70 14.35 -11.31
C LYS A 41 6.01 14.37 -12.81
N GLY A 42 5.26 13.61 -13.63
CA GLY A 42 5.57 13.45 -15.05
C GLY A 42 6.88 12.69 -15.29
N ILE A 43 7.28 11.82 -14.35
CA ILE A 43 8.50 11.01 -14.47
C ILE A 43 8.20 9.82 -15.37
N GLU A 44 9.00 9.62 -16.41
CA GLU A 44 8.93 8.42 -17.24
C GLU A 44 9.59 7.23 -16.54
N TRP A 45 8.96 6.05 -16.64
CA TRP A 45 9.41 4.85 -15.96
C TRP A 45 9.01 3.59 -16.72
N GLN A 46 9.80 2.52 -16.53
CA GLN A 46 9.51 1.20 -17.06
C GLN A 46 8.92 0.30 -15.98
N GLY A 47 7.71 -0.20 -16.21
CA GLY A 47 7.00 -1.04 -15.26
C GLY A 47 7.23 -2.54 -15.43
N HIS A 48 7.36 -3.23 -14.31
CA HIS A 48 7.44 -4.68 -14.20
C HIS A 48 6.38 -5.16 -13.20
N GLU A 49 5.23 -5.58 -13.71
CA GLU A 49 4.09 -5.94 -12.87
C GLU A 49 4.27 -7.34 -12.23
N MET A 50 4.14 -7.40 -10.91
CA MET A 50 4.13 -8.62 -10.10
C MET A 50 2.70 -9.05 -9.78
N ASP A 51 2.34 -10.27 -10.18
CA ASP A 51 1.09 -10.93 -9.82
C ASP A 51 1.14 -11.41 -8.36
N LEU A 52 0.60 -10.56 -7.48
CA LEU A 52 0.53 -10.82 -6.04
C LEU A 52 -0.46 -11.96 -5.70
N ALA A 53 -1.44 -12.23 -6.56
CA ALA A 53 -2.36 -13.34 -6.35
C ALA A 53 -1.66 -14.68 -6.56
N LYS A 54 -0.74 -14.74 -7.53
CA LYS A 54 0.17 -15.88 -7.77
C LYS A 54 1.44 -15.87 -6.93
N SER A 55 1.54 -14.96 -5.96
CA SER A 55 2.68 -14.90 -5.05
C SER A 55 4.03 -14.71 -5.74
N GLN A 56 4.08 -14.01 -6.88
CA GLN A 56 5.34 -13.82 -7.65
C GLN A 56 6.46 -13.13 -6.85
N THR A 57 6.13 -12.34 -5.84
CA THR A 57 7.11 -11.72 -4.95
C THR A 57 7.84 -12.71 -4.02
N TYR A 58 7.42 -13.97 -3.99
CA TYR A 58 8.07 -15.07 -3.26
C TYR A 58 8.87 -15.99 -4.20
N SER A 59 9.00 -15.62 -5.48
CA SER A 59 9.91 -16.31 -6.41
C SER A 59 11.36 -16.06 -6.00
N ASP A 60 12.27 -16.98 -6.35
CA ASP A 60 13.72 -16.77 -6.14
C ASP A 60 14.21 -15.49 -6.78
N TRP A 61 13.70 -15.23 -7.97
CA TRP A 61 14.04 -14.05 -8.73
C TRP A 61 13.67 -12.76 -7.97
N PHE A 62 12.45 -12.66 -7.47
CA PHE A 62 12.04 -11.45 -6.73
C PHE A 62 12.72 -11.36 -5.36
N LEU A 63 12.80 -12.47 -4.62
CA LEU A 63 13.48 -12.51 -3.31
C LEU A 63 14.99 -12.28 -3.43
N GLY A 64 15.57 -12.52 -4.62
CA GLY A 64 16.93 -12.14 -4.96
C GLY A 64 17.11 -10.66 -5.27
N ILE A 65 16.04 -9.89 -5.47
CA ILE A 65 16.07 -8.42 -5.61
C ILE A 65 15.73 -7.76 -4.27
N ASN A 66 14.58 -8.12 -3.71
CA ASN A 66 14.10 -7.61 -2.43
C ASN A 66 13.80 -8.80 -1.50
N PRO A 67 14.64 -9.03 -0.47
CA PRO A 67 14.47 -10.17 0.43
C PRO A 67 13.22 -10.07 1.31
N ARG A 68 12.56 -8.89 1.38
CA ARG A 68 11.27 -8.72 2.06
C ARG A 68 10.09 -9.24 1.25
N GLY A 69 10.25 -9.55 -0.04
CA GLY A 69 9.12 -10.00 -0.88
C GLY A 69 8.00 -8.97 -1.04
N LEU A 70 8.31 -7.67 -0.84
CA LEU A 70 7.37 -6.55 -0.89
C LEU A 70 7.57 -5.67 -2.14
N VAL A 71 6.49 -5.06 -2.60
CA VAL A 71 6.46 -4.07 -3.68
C VAL A 71 5.92 -2.73 -3.16
N PRO A 72 6.32 -1.58 -3.76
CA PRO A 72 7.16 -1.44 -4.94
C PRO A 72 8.66 -1.60 -4.64
N VAL A 73 9.43 -1.87 -5.69
CA VAL A 73 10.89 -1.76 -5.72
C VAL A 73 11.25 -0.81 -6.84
N LEU A 74 12.09 0.18 -6.56
CA LEU A 74 12.69 1.06 -7.55
C LEU A 74 14.07 0.51 -7.92
N VAL A 75 14.33 0.35 -9.21
CA VAL A 75 15.67 0.11 -9.76
C VAL A 75 16.02 1.27 -10.66
N TRP A 76 16.98 2.09 -10.27
CA TRP A 76 17.41 3.26 -11.03
C TRP A 76 18.88 3.12 -11.40
N ASP A 77 19.16 2.92 -12.70
CA ASP A 77 20.52 2.72 -13.22
C ASP A 77 21.31 1.66 -12.44
N GLY A 78 20.62 0.56 -12.12
CA GLY A 78 21.15 -0.57 -11.36
C GLY A 78 21.08 -0.42 -9.83
N ALA A 79 20.82 0.78 -9.29
CA ALA A 79 20.65 0.98 -7.85
C ALA A 79 19.25 0.54 -7.41
N VAL A 80 19.19 -0.38 -6.43
CA VAL A 80 17.92 -0.95 -5.93
C VAL A 80 17.50 -0.26 -4.64
N HIS A 81 16.31 0.32 -4.64
CA HIS A 81 15.69 0.99 -3.51
C HIS A 81 14.38 0.30 -3.13
N ILE A 82 14.22 0.07 -1.83
CA ILE A 82 13.00 -0.49 -1.23
C ILE A 82 12.44 0.50 -0.20
N GLU A 83 11.27 0.18 0.36
CA GLU A 83 10.46 1.06 1.22
C GLU A 83 9.79 2.22 0.46
N SER A 84 8.46 2.16 0.34
CA SER A 84 7.73 3.10 -0.53
C SER A 84 7.88 4.57 -0.12
N ASN A 85 7.85 4.89 1.17
CA ASN A 85 8.00 6.27 1.66
C ASN A 85 9.42 6.81 1.40
N ASP A 86 10.44 5.96 1.52
CA ASP A 86 11.83 6.32 1.19
C ASP A 86 12.01 6.55 -0.32
N ILE A 87 11.37 5.73 -1.16
CA ILE A 87 11.37 5.89 -2.62
C ILE A 87 10.72 7.23 -3.02
N LEU A 88 9.58 7.58 -2.41
CA LEU A 88 8.92 8.87 -2.67
C LEU A 88 9.83 10.04 -2.29
N ALA A 89 10.47 9.99 -1.12
CA ALA A 89 11.38 11.03 -0.66
C ALA A 89 12.63 11.17 -1.54
N LEU A 90 13.20 10.06 -2.00
CA LEU A 90 14.29 10.06 -2.98
C LEU A 90 13.86 10.76 -4.26
N LEU A 91 12.76 10.31 -4.88
CA LEU A 91 12.32 10.84 -6.16
C LEU A 91 11.86 12.30 -6.06
N ASP A 92 11.26 12.73 -4.95
CA ASP A 92 10.87 14.13 -4.76
C ASP A 92 12.09 15.05 -4.69
N ARG A 93 13.19 14.58 -4.08
CA ARG A 93 14.45 15.31 -4.03
C ARG A 93 15.13 15.40 -5.40
N GLU A 94 15.19 14.29 -6.14
CA GLU A 94 15.87 14.27 -7.45
C GLU A 94 15.03 14.93 -8.56
N PHE A 95 13.70 14.94 -8.42
CA PHE A 95 12.75 15.59 -9.32
C PHE A 95 11.92 16.63 -8.53
N PRO A 96 12.48 17.83 -8.24
CA PRO A 96 11.89 18.76 -7.29
C PRO A 96 10.53 19.34 -7.71
N GLU A 97 10.20 19.33 -9.01
CA GLU A 97 8.98 19.95 -9.54
C GLU A 97 7.98 18.92 -10.08
N PRO A 98 6.68 19.05 -9.77
CA PRO A 98 6.09 19.87 -8.72
C PRO A 98 6.49 19.38 -7.32
N CYS A 99 6.74 20.28 -6.36
CA CYS A 99 7.13 19.89 -5.00
C CYS A 99 5.98 19.19 -4.25
N LEU A 100 6.16 17.90 -3.90
CA LEU A 100 5.16 17.11 -3.15
C LEU A 100 5.58 16.85 -1.70
N ILE A 101 6.84 17.15 -1.35
CA ILE A 101 7.36 17.16 0.02
C ILE A 101 8.02 18.53 0.30
N PRO A 102 7.23 19.56 0.65
CA PRO A 102 7.77 20.88 0.96
C PRO A 102 8.78 20.80 2.13
N PRO A 103 10.01 21.33 1.98
CA PRO A 103 11.06 21.21 2.99
C PRO A 103 10.64 21.73 4.38
N GLU A 104 9.82 22.78 4.43
CA GLU A 104 9.31 23.37 5.66
C GLU A 104 8.28 22.48 6.39
N GLN A 105 7.70 21.52 5.68
CA GLN A 105 6.72 20.55 6.22
C GLN A 105 7.28 19.11 6.28
N ALA A 106 8.54 18.89 5.88
CA ALA A 106 9.11 17.55 5.70
C ALA A 106 9.04 16.68 6.98
N VAL A 107 9.24 17.28 8.16
CA VAL A 107 9.14 16.56 9.44
C VAL A 107 7.70 16.11 9.72
N GLU A 108 6.72 17.00 9.53
CA GLU A 108 5.31 16.67 9.72
C GLU A 108 4.86 15.60 8.71
N ILE A 109 5.27 15.72 7.45
CA ILE A 109 5.01 14.72 6.41
C ILE A 109 5.58 13.36 6.80
N ALA A 110 6.83 13.30 7.26
CA ALA A 110 7.46 12.05 7.68
C ALA A 110 6.70 11.41 8.85
N THR A 111 6.28 12.20 9.85
CA THR A 111 5.46 11.70 10.96
C THR A 111 4.12 11.15 10.50
N LEU A 112 3.41 11.87 9.62
CA LEU A 112 2.08 11.45 9.14
C LEU A 112 2.15 10.26 8.16
N LEU A 113 3.23 10.14 7.38
CA LEU A 113 3.50 8.95 6.57
C LEU A 113 3.86 7.73 7.43
N GLN A 114 4.54 7.93 8.58
CA GLN A 114 4.75 6.83 9.52
C GLN A 114 3.43 6.33 10.11
N GLN A 115 2.51 7.24 10.45
CA GLN A 115 1.17 6.85 10.92
C GLN A 115 0.38 6.07 9.86
N GLU A 116 0.53 6.43 8.57
CA GLU A 116 -0.04 5.66 7.46
C GLU A 116 0.60 4.27 7.31
N ASP A 117 1.92 4.16 7.50
CA ASP A 117 2.65 2.89 7.47
C ASP A 117 2.28 1.97 8.66
N ASP A 118 2.08 2.54 9.85
CA ASP A 118 1.64 1.81 11.05
C ASP A 118 0.27 1.15 10.86
N LEU A 119 -0.57 1.70 9.97
CA LEU A 119 -1.88 1.16 9.61
C LEU A 119 -1.83 0.18 8.44
N HIS A 120 -0.67 -0.12 7.87
CA HIS A 120 -0.54 -0.95 6.69
C HIS A 120 -1.13 -2.36 6.88
N LEU A 121 -0.84 -2.99 8.03
CA LEU A 121 -1.37 -4.32 8.37
C LEU A 121 -2.88 -4.31 8.61
N ASP A 122 -3.41 -3.22 9.17
CA ASP A 122 -4.86 -3.03 9.33
C ASP A 122 -5.53 -2.85 7.96
N LEU A 123 -4.93 -2.07 7.04
CA LEU A 123 -5.43 -1.94 5.68
C LEU A 123 -5.42 -3.27 4.96
N ARG A 124 -4.35 -4.06 5.10
CA ARG A 124 -4.23 -5.38 4.51
C ARG A 124 -5.33 -6.31 5.03
N THR A 125 -5.57 -6.30 6.34
CA THR A 125 -6.64 -7.06 7.00
C THR A 125 -7.99 -6.72 6.38
N LEU A 126 -8.34 -5.43 6.30
CA LEU A 126 -9.61 -5.00 5.73
C LEU A 126 -9.70 -5.25 4.22
N SER A 127 -8.60 -5.09 3.48
CA SER A 127 -8.55 -5.36 2.05
C SER A 127 -8.78 -6.84 1.75
N PHE A 128 -8.12 -7.73 2.51
CA PHE A 128 -8.23 -9.17 2.33
C PHE A 128 -9.66 -9.63 2.60
N ARG A 129 -10.23 -9.15 3.70
CA ARG A 129 -11.60 -9.51 4.06
C ARG A 129 -12.63 -8.91 3.11
N PHE A 130 -12.64 -7.59 2.95
CA PHE A 130 -13.77 -6.86 2.37
C PHE A 130 -13.60 -6.46 0.90
N VAL A 131 -12.37 -6.44 0.37
CA VAL A 131 -12.13 -6.03 -1.03
C VAL A 131 -11.90 -7.25 -1.92
N VAL A 132 -10.95 -8.12 -1.57
CA VAL A 132 -10.68 -9.32 -2.36
C VAL A 132 -11.53 -10.52 -1.93
N GLY A 133 -12.21 -10.45 -0.77
CA GLY A 133 -13.04 -11.56 -0.26
C GLY A 133 -12.24 -12.81 0.08
N ARG A 134 -10.96 -12.64 0.40
CA ARG A 134 -10.03 -13.74 0.66
C ARG A 134 -10.14 -14.18 2.10
N THR A 135 -10.66 -15.39 2.29
CA THR A 135 -10.78 -16.03 3.61
C THR A 135 -9.63 -17.00 3.92
N ALA A 136 -8.79 -17.32 2.92
CA ALA A 136 -7.66 -18.25 3.06
C ALA A 136 -6.37 -17.69 2.45
N SER A 137 -5.23 -18.10 2.99
CA SER A 137 -3.91 -17.69 2.50
C SER A 137 -3.63 -18.22 1.09
N ASN A 138 -2.98 -17.39 0.26
CA ASN A 138 -2.41 -17.81 -1.02
C ASN A 138 -0.91 -18.16 -0.93
N LYS A 139 -0.38 -18.27 0.30
CA LYS A 139 0.97 -18.73 0.61
C LYS A 139 0.85 -20.12 1.22
N THR A 140 1.53 -21.12 0.63
CA THR A 140 1.57 -22.46 1.22
C THR A 140 2.57 -22.51 2.38
N PRO A 141 2.44 -23.49 3.30
CA PRO A 141 3.43 -23.68 4.37
C PRO A 141 4.86 -23.82 3.83
N GLU A 142 5.05 -24.52 2.71
CA GLU A 142 6.35 -24.70 2.06
C GLU A 142 6.91 -23.38 1.55
N MET A 143 6.06 -22.51 0.97
CA MET A 143 6.48 -21.18 0.55
C MET A 143 6.89 -20.30 1.73
N LEU A 144 6.19 -20.39 2.86
CA LEU A 144 6.51 -19.64 4.07
C LEU A 144 7.79 -20.15 4.73
N ALA A 145 7.99 -21.47 4.79
CA ALA A 145 9.23 -22.07 5.29
C ALA A 145 10.44 -21.64 4.46
N ARG A 146 10.31 -21.64 3.12
CA ARG A 146 11.34 -21.13 2.20
C ARG A 146 11.59 -19.62 2.32
N TYR A 147 10.55 -18.87 2.65
CA TYR A 147 10.71 -17.43 2.86
C TYR A 147 11.45 -17.14 4.17
N ASP A 148 11.20 -17.95 5.20
CA ASP A 148 11.86 -17.89 6.51
C ASP A 148 13.33 -18.35 6.43
N ASP A 149 13.60 -19.44 5.72
CA ASP A 149 14.96 -19.98 5.53
C ASP A 149 15.85 -19.11 4.63
N GLY A 150 15.25 -18.14 3.93
CA GLY A 150 15.95 -17.32 2.95
C GLY A 150 17.09 -16.50 3.55
N SER A 151 18.30 -16.63 2.99
CA SER A 151 19.50 -15.88 3.42
C SER A 151 19.51 -14.39 3.05
N GLY A 152 18.36 -13.79 2.75
CA GLY A 152 18.28 -12.40 2.33
C GLY A 152 18.85 -11.44 3.38
N THR A 153 19.52 -10.38 2.93
CA THR A 153 20.10 -9.36 3.80
C THR A 153 19.64 -7.98 3.34
N VAL A 154 19.49 -7.06 4.30
CA VAL A 154 19.28 -5.64 4.04
C VAL A 154 20.45 -4.91 4.67
N ASN A 155 21.28 -4.28 3.84
CA ASN A 155 22.53 -3.64 4.25
C ASN A 155 23.49 -4.62 4.94
N GLY A 156 23.59 -5.84 4.41
CA GLY A 156 24.45 -6.90 4.95
C GLY A 156 23.99 -7.48 6.28
N GLN A 157 22.82 -7.09 6.80
CA GLN A 157 22.23 -7.65 8.02
C GLN A 157 21.01 -8.50 7.71
N PRO A 158 20.80 -9.62 8.42
CA PRO A 158 19.55 -10.36 8.35
C PRO A 158 18.36 -9.47 8.75
N ASP A 159 17.28 -9.54 7.98
CA ASP A 159 16.09 -8.70 8.15
C ASP A 159 14.93 -9.52 8.73
N HIS A 160 15.06 -9.96 9.98
CA HIS A 160 14.15 -10.95 10.57
C HIS A 160 12.77 -10.37 10.93
N ASP A 161 12.69 -9.14 11.43
CA ASP A 161 11.45 -8.61 12.03
C ASP A 161 10.31 -8.44 11.00
N LYS A 162 10.60 -7.85 9.84
CA LYS A 162 9.59 -7.66 8.79
C LYS A 162 9.15 -9.00 8.17
N ARG A 163 10.04 -10.00 8.11
CA ARG A 163 9.67 -11.34 7.63
C ARG A 163 8.80 -12.08 8.64
N ALA A 164 9.14 -12.01 9.91
CA ALA A 164 8.36 -12.61 10.97
C ALA A 164 6.92 -12.07 10.99
N ALA A 165 6.74 -10.75 10.85
CA ALA A 165 5.41 -10.14 10.75
C ALA A 165 4.63 -10.59 9.51
N GLU A 166 5.30 -10.79 8.37
CA GLU A 166 4.68 -11.32 7.16
C GLU A 166 4.25 -12.79 7.33
N ILE A 167 5.14 -13.62 7.87
CA ILE A 167 4.86 -15.05 8.12
C ILE A 167 3.70 -15.19 9.10
N ASP A 168 3.73 -14.47 10.22
CA ASP A 168 2.67 -14.49 11.23
C ASP A 168 1.30 -14.13 10.63
N PHE A 169 1.23 -13.08 9.82
CA PHE A 169 -0.02 -12.70 9.17
C PHE A 169 -0.57 -13.81 8.27
N TYR A 170 0.27 -14.40 7.40
CA TYR A 170 -0.19 -15.43 6.48
C TYR A 170 -0.53 -16.75 7.19
N GLN A 171 0.19 -17.10 8.27
CA GLN A 171 -0.14 -18.25 9.11
C GLN A 171 -1.49 -18.05 9.81
N ARG A 172 -1.74 -16.86 10.40
CA ARG A 172 -3.03 -16.51 10.99
C ARG A 172 -4.16 -16.52 9.96
N LEU A 173 -3.92 -15.95 8.78
CA LEU A 173 -4.91 -15.97 7.70
C LEU A 173 -5.25 -17.41 7.27
N ALA A 174 -4.27 -18.30 7.23
CA ALA A 174 -4.49 -19.71 6.88
C ALA A 174 -5.26 -20.49 7.95
N SER A 175 -5.01 -20.21 9.24
CA SER A 175 -5.60 -20.97 10.35
C SER A 175 -6.98 -20.47 10.79
N GLN A 176 -7.20 -19.16 10.80
CA GLN A 176 -8.41 -18.54 11.39
C GLN A 176 -9.09 -17.54 10.46
N GLY A 177 -8.55 -17.26 9.27
CA GLY A 177 -9.06 -16.21 8.41
C GLY A 177 -8.93 -14.82 9.04
N ILE A 178 -9.98 -13.99 8.90
CA ILE A 178 -10.04 -12.64 9.49
C ILE A 178 -11.33 -12.50 10.31
N PRO A 179 -11.29 -12.78 11.63
CA PRO A 179 -12.44 -12.69 12.51
C PRO A 179 -13.04 -11.28 12.61
N ASP A 180 -14.31 -11.20 13.02
CA ASP A 180 -15.05 -9.93 13.16
C ASP A 180 -14.39 -8.96 14.12
N ASP A 181 -13.88 -9.43 15.25
CA ASP A 181 -13.21 -8.57 16.23
C ASP A 181 -11.89 -8.01 15.70
N THR A 182 -11.15 -8.78 14.90
CA THR A 182 -9.92 -8.32 14.23
C THR A 182 -10.24 -7.24 13.20
N ALA A 183 -11.28 -7.47 12.39
CA ALA A 183 -11.77 -6.48 11.43
C ALA A 183 -12.28 -5.22 12.13
N ARG A 184 -13.09 -5.35 13.18
CA ARG A 184 -13.64 -4.25 13.98
C ARG A 184 -12.53 -3.38 14.58
N ALA A 185 -11.50 -4.00 15.15
CA ALA A 185 -10.34 -3.29 15.69
C ALA A 185 -9.57 -2.51 14.60
N SER A 186 -9.37 -3.11 13.42
CA SER A 186 -8.74 -2.44 12.28
C SER A 186 -9.58 -1.24 11.81
N VAL A 187 -10.91 -1.39 11.72
CA VAL A 187 -11.82 -0.29 11.35
C VAL A 187 -11.80 0.84 12.37
N ALA A 188 -11.73 0.53 13.67
CA ALA A 188 -11.68 1.54 14.73
C ALA A 188 -10.44 2.45 14.60
N LYS A 189 -9.28 1.89 14.27
CA LYS A 189 -8.06 2.66 14.00
C LYS A 189 -8.22 3.58 12.79
N PHE A 190 -8.78 3.08 11.68
CA PHE A 190 -9.07 3.92 10.52
C PHE A 190 -10.12 4.99 10.79
N ARG A 191 -11.10 4.71 11.66
CA ARG A 191 -12.07 5.71 12.10
C ARG A 191 -11.39 6.84 12.86
N ALA A 192 -10.47 6.53 13.77
CA ALA A 192 -9.67 7.55 14.47
C ALA A 192 -8.82 8.37 13.49
N ALA A 193 -8.07 7.72 12.60
CA ALA A 193 -7.25 8.42 11.61
C ALA A 193 -8.08 9.31 10.66
N PHE A 194 -9.25 8.87 10.24
CA PHE A 194 -10.15 9.70 9.43
C PHE A 194 -10.76 10.85 10.21
N THR A 195 -11.00 10.72 11.52
CA THR A 195 -11.38 11.86 12.36
C THR A 195 -10.28 12.93 12.40
N ASP A 196 -9.01 12.54 12.48
CA ASP A 196 -7.89 13.49 12.42
C ASP A 196 -7.79 14.16 11.03
N LEU A 197 -7.96 13.40 9.95
CA LEU A 197 -8.01 13.96 8.59
C LEU A 197 -9.21 14.91 8.39
N GLU A 198 -10.38 14.58 8.94
CA GLU A 198 -11.59 15.42 8.89
C GLU A 198 -11.34 16.80 9.53
N GLN A 199 -10.54 16.85 10.60
CA GLN A 199 -10.10 18.10 11.22
C GLN A 199 -9.12 18.86 10.34
N ARG A 200 -8.13 18.20 9.74
CA ARG A 200 -7.16 18.85 8.84
C ARG A 200 -7.82 19.41 7.59
N LEU A 201 -8.74 18.68 6.99
CA LEU A 201 -9.53 19.09 5.83
C LEU A 201 -10.60 20.14 6.16
N SER A 202 -10.72 20.55 7.42
CA SER A 202 -11.61 21.65 7.81
C SER A 202 -11.05 23.03 7.49
N SER A 203 -9.73 23.16 7.43
CA SER A 203 -9.03 24.45 7.26
C SER A 203 -8.48 24.65 5.85
N ALA A 204 -8.40 23.60 5.04
CA ALA A 204 -7.73 23.63 3.74
C ALA A 204 -8.27 22.58 2.76
N PRO A 205 -8.08 22.76 1.44
CA PRO A 205 -8.56 21.81 0.43
C PRO A 205 -7.77 20.50 0.35
N TYR A 206 -6.56 20.46 0.91
CA TYR A 206 -5.67 19.29 0.97
C TYR A 206 -5.12 19.11 2.39
N ILE A 207 -4.54 17.95 2.70
CA ILE A 207 -4.22 17.53 4.08
C ILE A 207 -3.31 18.51 4.83
N LEU A 208 -2.36 19.14 4.12
CA LEU A 208 -1.42 20.10 4.70
C LEU A 208 -1.59 21.55 4.24
N GLY A 209 -2.66 21.87 3.50
CA GLY A 209 -2.89 23.25 3.08
C GLY A 209 -3.42 23.38 1.64
N PRO A 210 -2.98 24.41 0.90
CA PRO A 210 -3.56 24.74 -0.41
C PRO A 210 -3.07 23.86 -1.55
N ASN A 211 -1.98 23.12 -1.37
CA ASN A 211 -1.33 22.32 -2.41
C ASN A 211 -1.37 20.83 -2.07
N ILE A 212 -1.39 19.99 -3.11
CA ILE A 212 -1.27 18.53 -2.99
C ILE A 212 0.14 18.18 -2.47
N SER A 213 0.19 17.23 -1.55
CA SER A 213 1.43 16.62 -1.04
C SER A 213 1.41 15.10 -1.19
N VAL A 214 2.53 14.45 -0.86
CA VAL A 214 2.59 12.97 -0.78
C VAL A 214 1.59 12.38 0.22
N LEU A 215 1.16 13.13 1.23
CA LEU A 215 0.14 12.66 2.17
C LEU A 215 -1.21 12.53 1.49
N ASP A 216 -1.56 13.45 0.60
CA ASP A 216 -2.81 13.38 -0.12
C ASP A 216 -2.86 12.11 -0.99
N ILE A 217 -1.72 11.77 -1.60
CA ILE A 217 -1.56 10.53 -2.37
C ILE A 217 -1.75 9.29 -1.50
N ALA A 218 -1.03 9.22 -0.37
CA ALA A 218 -1.05 8.07 0.52
C ALA A 218 -2.46 7.80 1.07
N TRP A 219 -3.08 8.83 1.64
CA TRP A 219 -4.41 8.72 2.23
C TRP A 219 -5.51 8.53 1.19
N PHE A 220 -5.33 9.04 -0.05
CA PHE A 220 -6.30 8.82 -1.12
C PHE A 220 -6.39 7.34 -1.48
N VAL A 221 -5.24 6.65 -1.55
CA VAL A 221 -5.19 5.22 -1.82
C VAL A 221 -5.90 4.43 -0.71
N TYR A 222 -5.63 4.77 0.55
CA TYR A 222 -6.24 4.10 1.71
C TYR A 222 -7.75 4.34 1.78
N ALA A 223 -8.19 5.60 1.62
CA ALA A 223 -9.61 5.96 1.58
C ALA A 223 -10.35 5.28 0.43
N SER A 224 -9.74 5.22 -0.76
CA SER A 224 -10.33 4.52 -1.90
C SER A 224 -10.44 3.01 -1.64
N ARG A 225 -9.40 2.40 -1.06
CA ARG A 225 -9.43 0.97 -0.69
C ARG A 225 -10.52 0.66 0.32
N LEU A 226 -10.67 1.48 1.37
CA LEU A 226 -11.70 1.31 2.39
C LEU A 226 -13.11 1.55 1.85
N GLN A 227 -13.29 2.52 0.94
CA GLN A 227 -14.56 2.71 0.25
C GLN A 227 -14.96 1.46 -0.54
N PHE A 228 -14.03 0.85 -1.28
CA PHE A 228 -14.30 -0.42 -1.98
C PHE A 228 -14.67 -1.55 -1.03
N GLY A 229 -14.14 -1.55 0.20
CA GLY A 229 -14.49 -2.52 1.25
C GLY A 229 -15.79 -2.22 1.98
N GLY A 230 -16.52 -1.16 1.62
CA GLY A 230 -17.79 -0.80 2.24
C GLY A 230 -17.68 0.07 3.51
N TYR A 231 -16.55 0.73 3.74
CA TYR A 231 -16.46 1.76 4.78
C TYR A 231 -17.38 2.95 4.42
N PRO A 232 -18.29 3.39 5.31
CA PRO A 232 -19.24 4.45 5.01
C PRO A 232 -18.62 5.86 5.15
N ILE A 233 -17.63 6.20 4.33
CA ILE A 233 -16.85 7.45 4.47
C ILE A 233 -17.77 8.68 4.38
N ALA A 234 -18.73 8.70 3.45
CA ALA A 234 -19.63 9.84 3.27
C ALA A 234 -20.51 10.13 4.51
N GLN A 235 -20.91 9.08 5.24
CA GLN A 235 -21.72 9.21 6.45
C GLN A 235 -20.86 9.62 7.66
N ALA A 236 -19.68 9.00 7.81
CA ALA A 236 -18.87 9.15 9.01
C ALA A 236 -17.89 10.34 8.94
N HIS A 237 -17.38 10.69 7.76
CA HIS A 237 -16.31 11.68 7.54
C HIS A 237 -16.56 12.46 6.23
N PRO A 238 -17.53 13.39 6.21
CA PRO A 238 -17.99 14.04 4.99
C PRO A 238 -16.90 14.88 4.28
N LYS A 239 -15.95 15.51 5.00
CA LYS A 239 -14.86 16.26 4.36
C LYS A 239 -13.82 15.33 3.76
N VAL A 240 -13.47 14.22 4.44
CA VAL A 240 -12.65 13.16 3.85
C VAL A 240 -13.30 12.62 2.58
N HIS A 241 -14.63 12.40 2.59
CA HIS A 241 -15.36 11.99 1.39
C HIS A 241 -15.24 13.01 0.25
N ALA A 242 -15.48 14.30 0.53
CA ALA A 242 -15.42 15.37 -0.46
C ALA A 242 -14.01 15.55 -1.04
N TRP A 243 -12.99 15.57 -0.18
CA TRP A 243 -11.58 15.63 -0.59
C TRP A 243 -11.19 14.45 -1.48
N ARG A 244 -11.55 13.22 -1.09
CA ARG A 244 -11.28 12.02 -1.90
C ARG A 244 -12.01 12.07 -3.24
N HIS A 245 -13.27 12.55 -3.27
CA HIS A 245 -14.02 12.72 -4.50
C HIS A 245 -13.33 13.71 -5.45
N LYS A 246 -12.92 14.87 -4.93
CA LYS A 246 -12.18 15.88 -5.69
C LYS A 246 -10.89 15.31 -6.30
N LEU A 247 -10.11 14.55 -5.53
CA LEU A 247 -8.90 13.89 -6.06
C LEU A 247 -9.22 12.84 -7.13
N ALA A 248 -10.35 12.13 -7.02
CA ALA A 248 -10.76 11.13 -8.01
C ALA A 248 -11.18 11.72 -9.37
N GLU A 249 -11.46 13.03 -9.44
CA GLU A 249 -11.71 13.73 -10.72
C GLU A 249 -10.43 13.84 -11.57
N ASP A 250 -9.25 13.74 -10.95
CA ASP A 250 -7.98 13.67 -11.64
C ASP A 250 -7.66 12.23 -12.10
N ALA A 251 -7.49 12.04 -13.40
CA ALA A 251 -7.17 10.76 -14.00
C ALA A 251 -5.83 10.17 -13.51
N ARG A 252 -4.89 11.01 -13.05
CA ARG A 252 -3.60 10.58 -12.45
C ARG A 252 -3.78 9.83 -11.14
N PHE A 253 -4.89 10.08 -10.44
CA PHE A 253 -5.30 9.40 -9.21
C PHE A 253 -6.26 8.24 -9.49
N SER A 254 -7.39 8.50 -10.15
CA SER A 254 -8.48 7.53 -10.26
C SER A 254 -8.12 6.27 -11.03
N ARG A 255 -7.30 6.37 -12.08
CA ARG A 255 -6.86 5.21 -12.86
C ARG A 255 -6.03 4.23 -12.04
N GLU A 256 -5.29 4.72 -11.05
CA GLU A 256 -4.37 3.91 -10.27
C GLU A 256 -5.08 3.08 -9.19
N VAL A 257 -6.15 3.61 -8.61
CA VAL A 257 -6.88 2.94 -7.52
C VAL A 257 -7.99 2.01 -7.98
N GLN A 258 -8.41 2.11 -9.25
CA GLN A 258 -9.53 1.34 -9.79
C GLN A 258 -9.22 -0.17 -9.82
N PRO A 259 -9.99 -1.01 -9.10
CA PRO A 259 -9.83 -2.45 -9.18
C PRO A 259 -10.14 -2.98 -10.60
N PRO A 260 -9.47 -4.05 -11.05
CA PRO A 260 -9.80 -4.68 -12.33
C PRO A 260 -11.23 -5.26 -12.31
N PRO A 261 -11.89 -5.41 -13.47
CA PRO A 261 -13.29 -5.86 -13.53
C PRO A 261 -13.61 -7.14 -12.74
N PRO A 262 -12.78 -8.22 -12.78
CA PRO A 262 -13.06 -9.42 -11.97
C PRO A 262 -13.06 -9.18 -10.46
N VAL A 263 -12.27 -8.21 -9.99
CA VAL A 263 -12.26 -7.81 -8.57
C VAL A 263 -13.50 -6.98 -8.25
N LEU A 264 -13.94 -6.08 -9.14
CA LEU A 264 -15.18 -5.33 -8.95
C LEU A 264 -16.41 -6.25 -8.87
N GLU A 265 -16.47 -7.27 -9.73
CA GLU A 265 -17.52 -8.29 -9.68
C GLU A 265 -17.49 -9.06 -8.36
N THR A 266 -16.30 -9.39 -7.87
CA THR A 266 -16.11 -10.05 -6.57
C THR A 266 -16.58 -9.15 -5.42
N ILE A 267 -16.20 -7.88 -5.40
CA ILE A 267 -16.66 -6.89 -4.41
C ILE A 267 -18.19 -6.82 -4.41
N ALA A 268 -18.79 -6.61 -5.59
CA ALA A 268 -20.23 -6.47 -5.72
C ALA A 268 -21.00 -7.72 -5.27
N ARG A 269 -20.49 -8.92 -5.61
CA ARG A 269 -21.07 -10.18 -5.12
C ARG A 269 -20.97 -10.29 -3.61
N ASN A 270 -19.79 -10.05 -3.04
CA ASN A 270 -19.57 -10.20 -1.61
C ASN A 270 -20.40 -9.21 -0.80
N HIS A 271 -20.51 -7.96 -1.26
CA HIS A 271 -21.38 -6.96 -0.61
C HIS A 271 -22.85 -7.39 -0.59
N ARG A 272 -23.36 -8.01 -1.66
CA ARG A 272 -24.74 -8.54 -1.67
C ARG A 272 -24.93 -9.68 -0.66
N GLU A 273 -23.94 -10.54 -0.49
CA GLU A 273 -24.04 -11.65 0.47
C GLU A 273 -23.90 -11.14 1.91
N TRP A 274 -22.92 -10.29 2.20
CA TRP A 274 -22.70 -9.75 3.53
C TRP A 274 -23.84 -8.85 4.01
N ALA A 275 -24.51 -8.12 3.10
CA ALA A 275 -25.70 -7.35 3.44
C ALA A 275 -26.86 -8.24 3.93
N LYS A 276 -26.97 -9.50 3.47
CA LYS A 276 -28.00 -10.44 3.94
C LYS A 276 -27.69 -10.98 5.34
N THR A 277 -26.40 -11.11 5.66
CA THR A 277 -25.95 -11.71 6.93
C THR A 277 -25.59 -10.69 7.99
N GLY A 278 -25.71 -9.38 7.71
CA GLY A 278 -25.28 -8.32 8.62
C GLY A 278 -23.77 -8.35 8.87
N SER A 279 -22.99 -8.71 7.86
CA SER A 279 -21.53 -8.88 7.96
C SER A 279 -20.76 -7.91 7.08
N MET A 280 -21.38 -6.80 6.65
CA MET A 280 -20.67 -5.72 5.98
C MET A 280 -19.66 -5.10 6.94
N MET A 281 -18.63 -4.44 6.39
CA MET A 281 -17.69 -3.67 7.21
C MET A 281 -18.42 -2.67 8.12
N ALA A 282 -19.47 -2.02 7.59
CA ALA A 282 -20.29 -1.08 8.34
C ALA A 282 -20.99 -1.74 9.55
N ASP A 283 -21.64 -2.90 9.33
CA ASP A 283 -22.35 -3.65 10.36
C ASP A 283 -21.40 -4.12 11.47
N ILE A 284 -20.26 -4.71 11.07
CA ILE A 284 -19.25 -5.22 12.00
C ILE A 284 -18.62 -4.09 12.81
N ALA A 285 -18.46 -2.90 12.23
CA ALA A 285 -17.89 -1.77 12.94
C ALA A 285 -18.93 -0.92 13.70
N GLY A 286 -20.21 -1.27 13.64
CA GLY A 286 -21.30 -0.55 14.31
C GLY A 286 -21.40 0.91 13.86
N PHE A 287 -21.46 1.12 12.55
CA PHE A 287 -21.82 2.44 11.97
C PHE A 287 -23.32 2.66 11.92
#